data_AF-A0A1E4X7A6-F1
#
_entry.id   AF-A0A1E4X7A6-F1
#
_cell.length_a   1.000
_cell.length_b   1.000
_cell.length_c   1.000
_cell.angle_alpha   90.00
_cell.angle_beta   90.00
_cell.angle_gamma   90.00
#
_symmetry.space_group_name_H-M   'P 1'
#
loop_
_entity.id
_entity.type
_entity.pdbx_description
1 polymer ?
#
loop_
_entity_poly.entity_id
_entity_poly.type
_entity_poly.pdbx_seq_one_letter_code
_entity_poly.pdbx_strand_id
1 'polypeptide(L)'
;MRAEEQKHLREMTGPVSRSAVDHRSADRIIEQSAVTRRFLDGREHYLVGDDLKLQVGDWTNANPAPQSRADAAYNLDKVLRFIDNVDDRSLNASVSRNGQIDGFSESGYSYVDNSEASLLRRFSWYGYEELRHQPT
;
A
#
# COMPACT_ATOMS: atom_id res chain seq x y z
N MET A 1 -5.11 2.72 -11.00
CA MET A 1 -4.99 4.08 -10.40
C MET A 1 -5.01 5.14 -11.51
N ARG A 2 -5.32 6.42 -11.25
CA ARG A 2 -5.22 7.48 -12.28
C ARG A 2 -3.78 8.03 -12.37
N ALA A 3 -3.35 8.48 -13.55
CA ALA A 3 -1.99 8.99 -13.77
C ALA A 3 -1.60 10.16 -12.85
N GLU A 4 -2.50 11.13 -12.63
CA GLU A 4 -2.25 12.25 -11.71
C GLU A 4 -2.03 11.80 -10.26
N GLU A 5 -2.73 10.74 -9.84
CA GLU A 5 -2.57 10.19 -8.49
C GLU A 5 -1.23 9.46 -8.34
N GLN A 6 -0.80 8.73 -9.38
CA GLN A 6 0.53 8.12 -9.43
C GLN A 6 1.63 9.18 -9.39
N LYS A 7 1.50 10.24 -10.19
CA LYS A 7 2.45 11.36 -10.19
C LYS A 7 2.55 12.00 -8.81
N HIS A 8 1.41 12.30 -8.18
CA HIS A 8 1.39 12.86 -6.84
C HIS A 8 2.10 11.97 -5.81
N LEU A 9 1.88 10.65 -5.85
CA LEU A 9 2.56 9.71 -4.94
C LEU A 9 4.08 9.66 -5.11
N ARG A 10 4.59 9.83 -6.33
CA ARG A 10 6.04 9.91 -6.59
C ARG A 10 6.69 11.17 -6.02
N GLU A 11 5.90 12.23 -5.88
CA GLU A 11 6.33 13.54 -5.35
C GLU A 11 6.21 13.61 -3.82
N MET A 12 5.42 12.72 -3.20
CA MET A 12 5.25 12.65 -1.75
C MET A 12 6.56 12.25 -1.06
N THR A 13 6.79 12.84 0.11
CA THR A 13 7.91 12.50 1.02
C THR A 13 7.43 11.88 2.33
N GLY A 14 6.14 11.61 2.46
CA GLY A 14 5.51 11.11 3.67
C GLY A 14 3.99 10.99 3.53
N PRO A 15 3.30 10.38 4.52
CA PRO A 15 1.87 10.24 4.52
C PRO A 15 1.17 11.60 4.61
N VAL A 16 -0.02 11.69 4.02
CA VAL A 16 -0.83 12.90 4.02
C VAL A 16 -2.19 12.66 4.67
N SER A 17 -2.74 13.68 5.30
CA SER A 17 -4.15 13.62 5.70
C SER A 17 -5.05 13.59 4.48
N ARG A 18 -6.21 12.95 4.63
CA ARG A 18 -7.26 13.00 3.62
C ARG A 18 -7.76 14.43 3.44
N SER A 19 -8.41 14.68 2.30
CA SER A 19 -9.11 15.94 2.10
C SER A 19 -10.18 16.14 3.17
N ALA A 20 -10.40 17.40 3.59
CA ALA A 20 -11.38 17.74 4.63
C ALA A 20 -12.83 17.32 4.28
N VAL A 21 -13.13 17.07 3.00
CA VAL A 21 -14.45 16.58 2.53
C VAL A 21 -14.57 15.06 2.51
N ASP A 22 -13.47 14.31 2.70
CA ASP A 22 -13.49 12.86 2.79
C ASP A 22 -13.76 12.43 4.23
N HIS A 23 -15.00 12.03 4.51
CA HIS A 23 -15.45 11.61 5.84
C HIS A 23 -15.51 10.09 6.02
N ARG A 24 -14.93 9.30 5.09
CA ARG A 24 -14.96 7.84 5.20
C ARG A 24 -14.23 7.35 6.45
N SER A 25 -14.67 6.24 7.04
CA SER A 25 -13.90 5.56 8.09
C SER A 25 -12.74 4.76 7.49
N ALA A 26 -11.81 4.31 8.33
CA ALA A 26 -10.75 3.37 7.93
C ALA A 26 -11.35 2.11 7.27
N ASP A 27 -12.34 1.49 7.92
CA ASP A 27 -13.02 0.30 7.40
C ASP A 27 -13.63 0.56 6.03
N ARG A 28 -14.30 1.70 5.86
CA ARG A 28 -14.93 2.05 4.58
C ARG A 28 -13.91 2.27 3.46
N ILE A 29 -12.75 2.82 3.78
CA ILE A 29 -11.65 2.99 2.82
C ILE A 29 -11.11 1.61 2.40
N ILE A 30 -10.85 0.74 3.37
CA ILE A 30 -10.34 -0.62 3.15
C ILE A 30 -11.32 -1.44 2.30
N GLU A 31 -12.60 -1.47 2.67
CA GLU A 31 -13.63 -2.23 1.95
C GLU A 31 -13.81 -1.81 0.49
N GLN A 32 -13.60 -0.53 0.18
CA GLN A 32 -13.77 0.01 -1.17
C GLN A 32 -12.59 -0.28 -2.11
N SER A 33 -11.47 -0.78 -1.59
CA SER A 33 -10.27 -1.08 -2.36
C SER A 33 -10.00 -2.57 -2.39
N ALA A 34 -10.13 -3.18 -3.57
CA ALA A 34 -9.93 -4.62 -3.74
C ALA A 34 -8.53 -5.07 -3.30
N VAL A 35 -7.49 -4.30 -3.67
CA VAL A 35 -6.10 -4.60 -3.31
C VAL A 35 -5.86 -4.47 -1.82
N THR A 36 -6.34 -3.40 -1.18
CA THR A 36 -6.17 -3.20 0.26
C THR A 36 -6.92 -4.23 1.06
N ARG A 37 -8.18 -4.50 0.70
CA ARG A 37 -8.98 -5.52 1.36
C ARG A 37 -8.32 -6.89 1.26
N ARG A 38 -7.90 -7.32 0.06
CA ARG A 38 -7.23 -8.62 -0.12
C ARG A 38 -5.93 -8.73 0.68
N PHE A 39 -5.09 -7.69 0.64
CA PHE A 39 -3.84 -7.65 1.39
C PHE A 39 -4.05 -7.79 2.92
N LEU A 40 -5.10 -7.16 3.45
CA LEU A 40 -5.42 -7.22 4.88
C LEU A 40 -6.19 -8.49 5.29
N ASP A 41 -7.03 -9.03 4.41
CA ASP A 41 -7.75 -10.29 4.63
C ASP A 41 -6.81 -11.51 4.55
N GLY A 42 -5.72 -11.40 3.80
CA GLY A 42 -4.73 -12.45 3.59
C GLY A 42 -3.60 -12.45 4.63
N ARG A 43 -2.48 -13.09 4.27
CA ARG A 43 -1.28 -13.24 5.15
C ARG A 43 -0.13 -12.35 4.74
N GLU A 44 -0.27 -11.63 3.64
CA GLU A 44 0.76 -10.78 3.03
C GLU A 44 1.24 -9.69 4.00
N HIS A 45 0.34 -9.18 4.84
CA HIS A 45 0.66 -8.17 5.84
C HIS A 45 1.45 -8.70 7.05
N TYR A 46 1.62 -10.02 7.22
CA TYR A 46 2.35 -10.56 8.39
C TYR A 46 3.83 -10.18 8.39
N LEU A 47 4.46 -10.15 7.22
CA LEU A 47 5.89 -9.84 7.10
C LEU A 47 6.18 -8.33 7.15
N VAL A 48 5.24 -7.51 6.67
CA VAL A 48 5.49 -6.07 6.42
C VAL A 48 4.60 -5.14 7.24
N GLY A 49 3.56 -5.65 7.89
CA GLY A 49 2.47 -4.84 8.46
C GLY A 49 2.93 -3.84 9.51
N ASP A 50 3.79 -4.25 10.45
CA ASP A 50 4.26 -3.33 11.50
C ASP A 50 5.19 -2.25 10.95
N ASP A 51 6.09 -2.60 10.04
CA ASP A 51 6.97 -1.64 9.36
C ASP A 51 6.16 -0.67 8.48
N LEU A 52 5.10 -1.16 7.81
CA LEU A 52 4.19 -0.32 7.05
C LEU A 52 3.50 0.72 7.93
N LYS A 53 3.09 0.38 9.16
CA LYS A 53 2.47 1.35 10.08
C LYS A 53 3.42 2.50 10.42
N LEU A 54 4.73 2.29 10.41
CA LEU A 54 5.71 3.37 10.60
C LEU A 54 5.70 4.38 9.44
N GLN A 55 5.36 3.93 8.23
CA GLN A 55 5.37 4.76 7.01
C GLN A 55 4.04 5.44 6.74
N VAL A 56 2.92 4.75 6.97
CA VAL A 56 1.58 5.25 6.61
C VAL A 56 0.73 5.60 7.83
N GLY A 57 1.18 5.28 9.04
CA GLY A 57 0.41 5.36 10.27
C GLY A 57 -0.31 4.05 10.61
N ASP A 58 -0.81 3.93 11.84
CA ASP A 58 -1.55 2.73 12.28
C ASP A 58 -3.04 2.83 11.90
N TRP A 59 -3.44 2.01 10.92
CA TRP A 59 -4.82 1.90 10.44
C TRP A 59 -5.69 0.96 11.28
N THR A 60 -5.11 0.23 12.24
CA THR A 60 -5.81 -0.81 13.01
C THR A 60 -6.55 -0.23 14.21
N ASN A 61 -7.42 -1.03 14.84
CA ASN A 61 -8.13 -0.65 16.06
C ASN A 61 -7.23 -0.39 17.28
N ALA A 62 -5.93 -0.73 17.21
CA ALA A 62 -4.96 -0.37 18.24
C ALA A 62 -4.74 1.15 18.33
N ASN A 63 -4.92 1.88 17.22
CA ASN A 63 -4.94 3.33 17.22
C ASN A 63 -6.33 3.84 17.67
N PRO A 64 -6.45 4.53 18.82
CA PRO A 64 -7.73 4.94 19.35
C PRO A 64 -8.32 6.16 18.63
N ALA A 65 -7.55 6.86 17.78
CA ALA A 65 -7.97 8.07 17.09
C ALA A 65 -8.60 7.74 15.71
N PRO A 66 -9.93 7.81 15.54
CA PRO A 66 -10.59 7.31 14.33
C PRO A 66 -10.17 8.06 13.05
N GLN A 67 -9.93 9.38 13.17
CA GLN A 67 -9.46 10.19 12.03
C GLN A 67 -8.04 9.80 11.61
N SER A 68 -7.14 9.58 12.58
CA SER A 68 -5.78 9.13 12.31
C SER A 68 -5.77 7.75 11.66
N ARG A 69 -6.61 6.82 12.11
CA ARG A 69 -6.78 5.50 11.47
C ARG A 69 -7.23 5.62 10.03
N ALA A 70 -8.20 6.50 9.76
CA ALA A 70 -8.75 6.67 8.43
C ALA A 70 -7.73 7.33 7.48
N ASP A 71 -6.93 8.28 7.97
CA ASP A 71 -5.79 8.82 7.24
C ASP A 71 -4.74 7.74 6.95
N ALA A 72 -4.45 6.87 7.93
CA ALA A 72 -3.52 5.75 7.73
C ALA A 72 -4.02 4.74 6.70
N ALA A 73 -5.29 4.33 6.77
CA ALA A 73 -5.91 3.43 5.80
C ALA A 73 -5.90 4.02 4.38
N TYR A 74 -6.10 5.34 4.26
CA TYR A 74 -6.04 6.04 2.98
C TYR A 74 -4.63 6.07 2.37
N ASN A 75 -3.60 6.31 3.18
CA ASN A 75 -2.23 6.27 2.71
C ASN A 75 -1.82 4.83 2.33
N LEU A 76 -2.20 3.83 3.14
CA LEU A 76 -2.01 2.42 2.81
C LEU A 76 -2.66 2.07 1.46
N ASP A 77 -3.93 2.42 1.28
CA ASP A 77 -4.65 2.18 0.02
C ASP A 77 -3.95 2.79 -1.19
N LYS A 78 -3.51 4.05 -1.08
CA LYS A 78 -2.74 4.72 -2.13
C LYS A 78 -1.46 3.96 -2.48
N VAL A 79 -0.67 3.58 -1.48
CA VAL A 79 0.59 2.86 -1.69
C VAL A 79 0.34 1.51 -2.36
N LEU A 80 -0.63 0.72 -1.86
CA LEU A 80 -0.93 -0.59 -2.41
C LEU A 80 -1.44 -0.49 -3.85
N ARG A 81 -2.35 0.46 -4.13
CA ARG A 81 -2.82 0.71 -5.51
C ARG A 81 -1.70 1.21 -6.42
N PHE A 82 -0.74 1.97 -5.92
CA PHE A 82 0.42 2.38 -6.71
C PHE A 82 1.26 1.17 -7.10
N ILE A 83 1.59 0.32 -6.13
CA ILE A 83 2.42 -0.88 -6.34
C ILE A 83 1.75 -1.87 -7.29
N ASP A 84 0.46 -2.16 -7.10
CA ASP A 84 -0.36 -2.96 -8.04
C ASP A 84 -0.44 -2.33 -9.44
N ASN A 85 -0.08 -1.05 -9.62
CA ASN A 85 -0.06 -0.41 -10.94
C ASN A 85 1.35 -0.22 -11.52
N VAL A 86 2.40 -0.79 -10.89
CA VAL A 86 3.76 -0.80 -11.46
C VAL A 86 3.78 -1.65 -12.73
N ASP A 87 4.56 -1.25 -13.73
CA ASP A 87 4.70 -1.99 -15.00
C ASP A 87 5.27 -3.39 -14.72
N ASP A 88 4.43 -4.41 -14.86
CA ASP A 88 4.77 -5.80 -14.59
C ASP A 88 5.89 -6.34 -15.49
N ARG A 89 6.15 -5.71 -16.64
CA ARG A 89 7.31 -6.05 -17.48
C ARG A 89 8.65 -5.81 -16.80
N SER A 90 8.65 -4.98 -15.76
CA SER A 90 9.83 -4.68 -14.92
C SER A 90 9.91 -5.56 -13.67
N LEU A 91 8.89 -6.37 -13.39
CA LEU A 91 8.75 -7.13 -12.14
C LEU A 91 8.69 -8.65 -12.39
N ASN A 92 9.13 -9.40 -11.39
CA ASN A 92 9.06 -10.86 -11.39
C ASN A 92 7.76 -11.33 -10.71
N ALA A 93 7.11 -12.33 -11.30
CA ALA A 93 5.94 -12.98 -10.71
C ALA A 93 4.87 -11.97 -10.24
N SER A 94 4.60 -10.95 -11.05
CA SER A 94 3.61 -9.90 -10.78
C SER A 94 2.75 -9.65 -12.00
N VAL A 95 1.49 -9.29 -11.77
CA VAL A 95 0.53 -8.91 -12.81
C VAL A 95 -0.08 -7.58 -12.45
N SER A 96 0.23 -6.57 -13.25
CA SER A 96 -0.23 -5.21 -12.98
C SER A 96 -1.77 -5.13 -13.05
N ARG A 97 -2.35 -4.38 -12.11
CA ARG A 97 -3.77 -3.99 -12.03
C ARG A 97 -4.70 -5.18 -11.82
N ASN A 98 -4.24 -6.23 -11.15
CA ASN A 98 -5.04 -7.40 -10.82
C ASN A 98 -5.77 -7.27 -9.45
N GLY A 99 -5.49 -6.19 -8.73
CA GLY A 99 -6.07 -5.91 -7.42
C GLY A 99 -5.48 -6.79 -6.32
N GLN A 100 -4.22 -7.18 -6.42
CA GLN A 100 -3.47 -7.96 -5.45
C GLN A 100 -2.02 -7.43 -5.39
N ILE A 101 -1.32 -7.69 -4.30
CA ILE A 101 0.14 -7.51 -4.24
C ILE A 101 0.76 -8.87 -4.48
N ASP A 102 1.34 -9.05 -5.65
CA ASP A 102 1.90 -10.32 -6.07
C ASP A 102 3.31 -10.57 -5.51
N GLY A 103 3.69 -11.84 -5.46
CA GLY A 103 5.04 -12.26 -5.12
C GLY A 103 5.24 -12.63 -3.65
N PHE A 104 4.24 -12.50 -2.77
CA PHE A 104 4.29 -13.14 -1.45
C PHE A 104 4.11 -14.66 -1.57
N SER A 105 4.77 -15.41 -0.70
CA SER A 105 4.49 -16.85 -0.55
C SER A 105 3.16 -17.08 0.17
N GLU A 106 2.57 -18.28 0.02
CA GLU A 106 1.31 -18.66 0.68
C GLU A 106 1.37 -18.57 2.22
N SER A 107 2.56 -18.63 2.81
CA SER A 107 2.75 -18.47 4.26
C SER A 107 2.72 -16.99 4.69
N GLY A 108 2.96 -16.06 3.76
CA GLY A 108 3.09 -14.63 4.03
C GLY A 108 4.45 -14.22 4.58
N TYR A 109 5.41 -15.14 4.76
CA TYR A 109 6.71 -14.88 5.42
C TYR A 109 7.90 -14.81 4.47
N SER A 110 7.67 -14.92 3.16
CA SER A 110 8.70 -14.72 2.15
C SER A 110 8.11 -14.10 0.90
N TYR A 111 8.97 -13.57 0.03
CA TYR A 111 8.56 -12.99 -1.24
C TYR A 111 9.56 -13.31 -2.35
N VAL A 112 9.11 -13.14 -3.60
CA VAL A 112 9.96 -13.22 -4.80
C VAL A 112 10.72 -11.91 -4.98
N ASP A 113 12.02 -11.98 -5.23
CA ASP A 113 12.83 -10.79 -5.46
C ASP A 113 12.38 -10.02 -6.72
N ASN A 114 12.40 -8.70 -6.62
CA ASN A 114 11.93 -7.79 -7.68
C ASN A 114 10.46 -8.02 -8.10
N SER A 115 9.60 -8.47 -7.18
CA SER A 115 8.14 -8.48 -7.32
C SER A 115 7.50 -7.24 -6.68
N GLU A 116 6.19 -7.10 -6.81
CA GLU A 116 5.39 -6.13 -6.05
C GLU A 116 5.54 -6.30 -4.53
N ALA A 117 5.58 -7.53 -4.01
CA ALA A 117 5.84 -7.80 -2.60
C ALA A 117 7.24 -7.32 -2.16
N SER A 118 8.25 -7.50 -3.02
CA SER A 118 9.60 -6.97 -2.79
C SER A 118 9.62 -5.44 -2.75
N LEU A 119 8.85 -4.78 -3.62
CA LEU A 119 8.67 -3.32 -3.61
C LEU A 119 7.97 -2.85 -2.32
N LEU A 120 6.88 -3.51 -1.93
CA LEU A 120 6.16 -3.18 -0.70
C LEU A 120 7.06 -3.37 0.54
N ARG A 121 7.92 -4.40 0.53
CA ARG A 121 8.92 -4.59 1.58
C ARG A 121 9.90 -3.43 1.64
N ARG A 122 10.47 -3.00 0.51
CA ARG A 122 11.36 -1.83 0.48
C ARG A 122 10.66 -0.56 0.94
N PHE A 123 9.44 -0.31 0.47
CA PHE A 123 8.63 0.81 0.94
C PHE A 123 8.44 0.78 2.46
N SER A 124 8.23 -0.39 3.07
CA SER A 124 8.08 -0.50 4.53
C SER A 124 9.30 0.03 5.31
N TRP A 125 10.49 0.01 4.72
CA TRP A 125 11.73 0.50 5.35
C TRP A 125 12.10 1.93 4.95
N TYR A 126 11.97 2.26 3.67
CA TYR A 126 12.48 3.50 3.08
C TYR A 126 11.37 4.53 2.82
N GLY A 127 10.11 4.10 2.88
CA GLY A 127 8.95 4.96 2.70
C GLY A 127 8.77 5.41 1.25
N TYR A 128 8.26 6.64 1.10
CA TYR A 128 7.80 7.17 -0.18
C TYR A 128 8.90 7.36 -1.24
N GLU A 129 10.17 7.41 -0.84
CA GLU A 129 11.28 7.53 -1.79
C GLU A 129 11.36 6.34 -2.76
N GLU A 130 10.96 5.15 -2.31
CA GLU A 130 10.91 3.93 -3.12
C GLU A 130 9.95 4.05 -4.31
N LEU A 131 8.90 4.87 -4.20
CA LEU A 131 7.87 4.98 -5.24
C LEU A 131 8.30 5.88 -6.40
N ARG A 132 9.24 6.82 -6.17
CA ARG A 132 9.55 7.91 -7.09
C ARG A 132 9.97 7.46 -8.49
N HIS A 133 10.72 6.37 -8.57
CA HIS A 133 11.36 5.90 -9.79
C HIS A 133 10.74 4.65 -10.39
N GLN A 134 9.65 4.12 -9.81
CA GLN A 134 9.00 2.92 -10.35
C GLN A 134 8.32 3.22 -11.68
N PRO A 135 8.35 2.33 -12.68
CA PRO A 135 7.57 2.47 -13.91
C PRO A 135 6.08 2.17 -13.62
N THR A 136 5.12 2.96 -14.13
CA THR A 136 3.67 2.76 -13.90
C THR A 136 2.83 3.11 -15.11
#